data_AF-G6FQ91-F1
#
_entry.id   AF-G6FQ91-F1
#
_cell.length_a   1.000
_cell.length_b   1.000
_cell.length_c   1.000
_cell.angle_alpha   90.00
_cell.angle_beta   90.00
_cell.angle_gamma   90.00
#
_symmetry.space_group_name_H-M   'P 1'
#
loop_
_entity.id
_entity.type
_entity.pdbx_description
1 polymer ?
#
loop_
_entity_poly.entity_id
_entity_poly.type
_entity_poly.pdbx_seq_one_letter_code
_entity_poly.pdbx_strand_id
1 'polypeptide(L)'
;MNALFTNPPHPKLLQQLANGSLDQSHNLTRAIRLWALLCWLYSDKGHTALANSFTYTDWRQAFFTETHKDEKQADILNHQDPDCACIKTTGQWLLGRCIIEG
;
A
#
# COMPACT_ATOMS: atom_id res chain seq x y z
N MET A 1 -16.55 -15.22 -5.00
CA MET A 1 -15.81 -15.03 -3.74
C MET A 1 -14.46 -14.43 -4.10
N ASN A 2 -14.15 -13.23 -3.62
CA ASN A 2 -12.83 -12.63 -3.87
C ASN A 2 -11.81 -13.29 -2.97
N ALA A 3 -10.68 -13.69 -3.55
CA ALA A 3 -9.55 -14.18 -2.76
C ALA A 3 -8.98 -13.00 -1.96
N LEU A 4 -9.04 -13.10 -0.63
CA LEU A 4 -8.44 -12.11 0.25
C LEU A 4 -6.91 -12.25 0.23
N PHE A 5 -6.21 -11.14 0.07
CA PHE A 5 -4.76 -11.11 0.18
C PHE A 5 -4.34 -11.11 1.64
N THR A 6 -4.07 -12.30 2.16
CA THR A 6 -3.66 -12.56 3.56
C THR A 6 -2.24 -13.12 3.63
N ASN A 7 -1.52 -13.12 2.50
CA ASN A 7 -0.18 -13.70 2.43
C ASN A 7 0.81 -12.81 3.22
N PRO A 8 1.54 -13.37 4.20
CA PRO A 8 2.62 -12.65 4.87
C PRO A 8 3.72 -12.29 3.84
N PRO A 9 4.65 -11.39 4.18
CA PRO A 9 5.70 -10.94 3.26
C PRO A 9 6.77 -12.04 3.06
N HIS A 10 6.40 -13.12 2.36
CA HIS A 10 7.23 -14.28 2.13
C HIS A 10 8.29 -13.99 1.04
N PRO A 11 9.54 -14.45 1.18
CA PRO A 11 10.62 -14.13 0.24
C PRO A 11 10.28 -14.40 -1.24
N LYS A 12 9.60 -15.51 -1.53
CA LYS A 12 9.15 -15.86 -2.89
C LYS A 12 8.16 -14.83 -3.48
N LEU A 13 7.21 -14.38 -2.66
CA LEU A 13 6.23 -13.36 -3.05
C LEU A 13 6.91 -12.01 -3.26
N LEU A 14 7.83 -11.63 -2.37
CA LEU A 14 8.60 -10.40 -2.50
C LEU A 14 9.48 -10.40 -3.76
N GLN A 15 10.11 -11.53 -4.13
CA GLN A 15 10.84 -11.64 -5.41
C GLN A 15 9.92 -11.41 -6.62
N GLN A 16 8.71 -11.96 -6.60
CA GLN A 16 7.72 -11.73 -7.67
C GLN A 16 7.33 -10.25 -7.76
N LEU A 17 7.15 -9.57 -6.63
CA LEU A 17 6.82 -8.15 -6.57
C LEU A 17 7.99 -7.24 -6.97
N ALA A 18 9.23 -7.63 -6.63
CA ALA A 18 10.43 -6.92 -7.04
C ALA A 18 10.64 -6.96 -8.56
N ASN A 19 10.19 -8.04 -9.21
CA ASN A 19 10.56 -8.40 -10.59
C ASN A 19 12.09 -8.45 -10.76
N GLY A 20 12.77 -9.04 -9.77
CA GLY A 20 14.23 -9.03 -9.66
C GLY A 20 14.70 -9.64 -8.35
N SER A 21 16.01 -9.62 -8.13
CA SER A 21 16.61 -10.14 -6.90
C SER A 21 16.40 -9.20 -5.71
N LEU A 22 16.23 -9.78 -4.51
CA LEU A 22 16.01 -9.07 -3.25
C LEU A 22 17.30 -8.64 -2.54
N ASP A 23 18.46 -9.08 -3.02
CA ASP A 23 19.78 -8.69 -2.52
C ASP A 23 20.01 -7.17 -2.63
N GLN A 24 19.39 -6.54 -3.62
CA GLN A 24 19.39 -5.10 -3.79
C GLN A 24 18.36 -4.43 -2.87
N SER A 25 18.83 -3.57 -1.97
CA SER A 25 17.99 -2.86 -0.99
C SER A 25 16.82 -2.07 -1.60
N HIS A 26 17.01 -1.51 -2.79
CA HIS A 26 15.95 -0.80 -3.51
C HIS A 26 14.84 -1.74 -4.01
N ASN A 27 15.19 -2.94 -4.48
CA ASN A 27 14.24 -3.96 -4.92
C ASN A 27 13.44 -4.49 -3.74
N LEU A 28 14.10 -4.76 -2.61
CA LEU A 28 13.43 -5.17 -1.38
C LEU A 28 12.45 -4.08 -0.91
N THR A 29 12.90 -2.82 -0.85
CA THR A 29 12.05 -1.70 -0.44
C THR A 29 10.83 -1.55 -1.34
N ARG A 30 11.02 -1.67 -2.66
CA ARG A 30 9.94 -1.63 -3.64
C ARG A 30 8.96 -2.79 -3.45
N ALA A 31 9.46 -4.01 -3.28
CA ALA A 31 8.63 -5.19 -3.06
C ALA A 31 7.78 -5.07 -1.79
N ILE A 32 8.36 -4.59 -0.68
CA ILE A 32 7.63 -4.38 0.57
C ILE A 32 6.55 -3.30 0.39
N ARG A 33 6.84 -2.20 -0.32
CA ARG A 33 5.82 -1.17 -0.61
C ARG A 33 4.65 -1.72 -1.41
N LEU A 34 4.94 -2.52 -2.45
CA LEU A 34 3.90 -3.17 -3.25
C LEU A 34 3.09 -4.17 -2.42
N TRP A 35 3.75 -4.96 -1.58
CA TRP A 35 3.08 -5.88 -0.67
C TRP A 35 2.15 -5.15 0.30
N ALA A 36 2.62 -4.06 0.91
CA ALA A 36 1.81 -3.24 1.81
C ALA A 36 0.58 -2.64 1.12
N LEU A 37 0.72 -2.17 -0.13
CA LEU A 37 -0.40 -1.70 -0.95
C LEU A 37 -1.40 -2.81 -1.25
N LEU A 38 -0.94 -4.03 -1.55
CA LEU A 38 -1.82 -5.18 -1.77
C LEU A 38 -2.58 -5.56 -0.51
N CYS A 39 -1.94 -5.55 0.65
CA CYS A 39 -2.60 -5.75 1.94
C CYS A 39 -3.62 -4.65 2.20
N TRP A 40 -3.27 -3.39 1.94
CA TRP A 40 -4.21 -2.27 2.13
C TRP A 40 -5.43 -2.36 1.20
N LEU A 41 -5.28 -2.83 -0.04
CA LEU A 41 -6.40 -2.93 -0.99
C LEU A 41 -7.24 -4.19 -0.82
N TYR A 42 -6.61 -5.33 -0.55
CA TYR A 42 -7.22 -6.65 -0.76
C TYR A 42 -7.23 -7.55 0.48
N SER A 43 -6.81 -7.08 1.65
CA SER A 43 -6.96 -7.85 2.91
C SER A 43 -8.39 -7.78 3.46
N ASP A 44 -8.69 -8.62 4.44
CA ASP A 44 -9.96 -8.63 5.17
C ASP A 44 -10.24 -7.29 5.88
N LYS A 45 -9.17 -6.62 6.33
CA LYS A 45 -9.14 -5.29 6.94
C LYS A 45 -8.67 -4.22 5.95
N GLY A 46 -8.63 -4.55 4.66
CA GLY A 46 -8.27 -3.63 3.59
C GLY A 46 -9.27 -2.48 3.51
N HIS A 47 -8.97 -1.48 2.69
CA HIS A 47 -9.81 -0.31 2.51
C HIS A 47 -11.16 -0.73 1.92
N THR A 48 -12.15 -0.90 2.80
CA THR A 48 -13.48 -1.43 2.51
C THR A 48 -14.32 -0.53 1.59
N ALA A 49 -13.82 0.66 1.25
CA ALA A 49 -14.54 1.63 0.43
C ALA A 49 -14.44 1.32 -1.07
N LEU A 50 -13.49 0.48 -1.51
CA LEU A 50 -13.33 0.16 -2.93
C LEU A 50 -14.19 -1.05 -3.32
N ALA A 51 -14.96 -0.90 -4.40
CA ALA A 51 -15.70 -2.01 -5.00
C ALA A 51 -14.75 -3.09 -5.55
N ASN A 52 -15.28 -4.30 -5.76
CA ASN A 52 -14.51 -5.44 -6.31
C ASN A 52 -13.84 -5.16 -7.66
N SER A 53 -14.37 -4.21 -8.40
CA SER A 53 -13.79 -3.63 -9.60
C SER A 53 -13.78 -2.11 -9.42
N PHE A 54 -12.61 -1.51 -9.41
CA PHE A 54 -12.44 -0.08 -9.24
C PHE A 54 -11.55 0.48 -10.35
N THR A 55 -11.84 1.70 -10.78
CA THR A 55 -11.03 2.41 -11.77
C THR A 55 -9.82 3.06 -11.11
N TYR A 56 -8.87 3.54 -11.90
CA TYR A 56 -7.78 4.36 -11.39
C TYR A 56 -8.28 5.59 -10.61
N THR A 57 -9.42 6.17 -11.03
CA THR A 57 -10.03 7.32 -10.36
C THR A 57 -10.55 6.95 -8.97
N ASP A 58 -11.24 5.80 -8.86
CA ASP A 58 -11.75 5.31 -7.59
C ASP A 58 -10.60 4.98 -6.63
N TRP A 59 -9.56 4.31 -7.14
CA TRP A 59 -8.33 4.06 -6.37
C TRP A 59 -7.71 5.36 -5.86
N ARG A 60 -7.58 6.37 -6.73
CA ARG A 60 -7.02 7.67 -6.37
C ARG A 60 -7.85 8.32 -5.25
N GLN A 61 -9.17 8.33 -5.37
CA GLN A 61 -10.06 8.93 -4.37
C GLN A 61 -10.02 8.20 -3.03
N ALA A 62 -9.77 6.90 -3.03
CA ALA A 62 -9.57 6.12 -1.82
C ALA A 62 -8.18 6.35 -1.19
N PHE A 63 -7.15 6.54 -2.03
CA PHE A 63 -5.76 6.67 -1.59
C PHE A 63 -5.41 8.07 -1.07
N PHE A 64 -6.01 9.11 -1.66
CA PHE A 64 -5.82 10.50 -1.24
C PHE A 64 -7.07 11.06 -0.57
N THR A 65 -6.89 11.86 0.48
CA THR A 65 -8.00 12.58 1.13
C THR A 65 -8.43 13.79 0.29
N GLU A 66 -9.62 14.35 0.58
CA GLU A 66 -10.16 15.51 -0.16
C GLU A 66 -9.23 16.73 -0.18
N THR A 67 -8.36 16.82 0.83
CA THR A 67 -7.34 17.86 1.04
C THR A 67 -6.10 17.68 0.17
N HIS A 68 -5.95 16.56 -0.55
CA HIS A 68 -4.82 16.27 -1.45
C HIS A 68 -5.30 15.69 -2.79
N LYS A 69 -5.34 16.51 -3.85
CA LYS A 69 -5.80 16.08 -5.18
C LYS A 69 -4.69 16.01 -6.25
N ASP A 70 -3.50 16.53 -5.97
CA ASP A 70 -2.49 16.83 -7.00
C ASP A 70 -1.23 15.97 -6.86
N GLU A 71 -0.63 15.60 -8.00
CA GLU A 71 0.43 14.57 -8.10
C GLU A 71 1.85 15.13 -7.96
N LYS A 72 2.01 16.42 -7.68
CA LYS A 72 3.35 17.01 -7.59
C LYS A 72 4.04 16.51 -6.32
N GLN A 73 5.24 15.98 -6.50
CA GLN A 73 6.12 15.52 -5.42
C GLN A 73 6.31 16.58 -4.31
N ALA A 74 6.29 17.85 -4.68
CA ALA A 74 6.34 18.98 -3.75
C ALA A 74 5.10 19.04 -2.84
N ASP A 75 3.91 18.72 -3.35
CA ASP A 75 2.66 18.77 -2.59
C ASP A 75 2.53 17.54 -1.66
N ILE A 76 3.07 16.38 -2.06
CA ILE A 76 3.18 15.19 -1.20
C ILE A 76 4.01 15.49 0.06
N LEU A 77 5.11 16.24 -0.08
CA LEU A 77 5.99 16.60 1.05
C LEU A 77 5.39 17.69 1.96
N ASN A 78 4.53 18.54 1.41
CA ASN A 78 3.92 19.66 2.13
C ASN A 78 2.57 19.31 2.76
N HIS A 79 2.00 18.16 2.40
CA HIS A 79 0.75 17.68 2.93
C HIS A 79 0.96 16.85 4.20
N GLN A 80 0.35 17.28 5.30
CA GLN A 80 0.48 16.64 6.61
C GLN A 80 -0.83 16.05 7.13
N ASP A 81 -1.75 15.65 6.25
CA ASP A 81 -2.96 14.98 6.70
C ASP A 81 -2.59 13.58 7.24
N PRO A 82 -2.68 13.35 8.57
CA PRO A 82 -2.29 12.10 9.20
C PRO A 82 -3.11 10.90 8.70
N ASP A 83 -4.29 11.16 8.13
CA ASP A 83 -5.21 10.14 7.64
C ASP A 83 -5.00 9.82 6.15
N CYS A 84 -4.21 10.61 5.40
CA CYS A 84 -3.88 10.28 4.02
C CYS A 84 -3.02 9.02 3.92
N ALA A 85 -3.46 8.04 3.12
CA ALA A 85 -2.66 6.84 2.86
C ALA A 85 -1.32 7.18 2.17
N CYS A 86 -1.28 8.30 1.45
CA CYS A 86 -0.11 8.81 0.73
C CYS A 86 1.11 9.14 1.60
N ILE A 87 0.92 9.57 2.84
CA ILE A 87 2.03 9.97 3.73
C ILE A 87 2.53 8.82 4.60
N LYS A 88 1.80 7.69 4.63
CA LYS A 88 2.18 6.54 5.45
C LYS A 88 3.50 5.95 4.93
N THR A 89 4.49 5.92 5.81
CA THR A 89 5.75 5.23 5.57
C THR A 89 5.53 3.72 5.49
N THR A 90 6.46 3.02 4.84
CA THR A 90 6.46 1.55 4.84
C THR A 90 6.34 0.99 6.26
N GLY A 91 7.08 1.53 7.23
CA GLY A 91 6.99 1.10 8.63
C GLY A 91 5.60 1.29 9.23
N GLN A 92 4.94 2.42 8.96
CA GLN A 92 3.56 2.65 9.41
C GLN A 92 2.56 1.71 8.73
N TRP A 93 2.80 1.28 7.49
CA TRP A 93 1.99 0.25 6.87
C TRP A 93 2.18 -1.14 7.50
N LEU A 94 3.43 -1.49 7.84
CA LEU A 94 3.78 -2.76 8.45
C LEU A 94 3.34 -2.86 9.92
N LEU A 95 3.34 -1.74 10.65
CA LEU A 95 3.10 -1.69 12.09
C LEU A 95 1.70 -1.16 12.44
N GLY A 96 1.10 -0.35 11.56
CA GLY A 96 -0.03 0.52 11.86
C GLY A 96 -1.41 -0.05 11.55
N ARG A 97 -1.68 -1.31 11.90
CA ARG A 97 -2.96 -2.06 11.78
C ARG A 97 -3.08 -3.08 10.65
N CYS A 98 -2.03 -3.30 9.86
CA CYS A 98 -1.94 -4.46 8.99
C CYS A 98 -0.80 -5.36 9.49
N ILE A 99 -1.14 -6.51 10.09
CA ILE A 99 -0.29 -7.71 10.06
C ILE A 99 0.92 -7.70 11.02
N ILE A 100 0.83 -7.28 12.28
CA ILE A 100 1.66 -7.85 13.38
C ILE A 100 0.85 -7.77 14.69
N GLU A 101 -0.21 -8.55 14.80
CA GLU A 101 -0.63 -9.04 16.11
C GLU A 101 -0.61 -10.56 16.05
N GLY A 102 0.38 -11.11 16.73
CA GLY A 102 0.78 -12.51 16.81
C GLY A 102 2.05 -12.56 17.65
#